data_AF-A0AAJ2Q5Z8-F1
#
_entry.id   AF-A0AAJ2Q5Z8-F1
#
_cell.length_a   1.000
_cell.length_b   1.000
_cell.length_c   1.000
_cell.angle_alpha   90.00
_cell.angle_beta   90.00
_cell.angle_gamma   90.00
#
_symmetry.space_group_name_H-M   'P 1'
#
loop_
_entity.id
_entity.type
_entity.pdbx_description
1 polymer ?
#
loop_
_entity_poly.entity_id
_entity_poly.type
_entity_poly.pdbx_seq_one_letter_code
_entity_poly.pdbx_strand_id
1 'polypeptide(L)' 'MPTVIHKTRGELEEQREQLLAGVHMSYEELAERAATYSLSLRELDVWHTIEGLDYLLDGDS' A
#
# COMPACT_ATOMS: atom_id res chain seq x y z
N MET A 1 -1.71 19.77 20.49
CA MET A 1 -1.38 18.34 20.68
C MET A 1 -1.41 17.71 19.31
N PRO A 2 -0.30 17.28 18.70
CA PRO A 2 -0.38 16.56 17.45
C PRO A 2 -0.85 15.15 17.79
N THR A 3 -2.06 14.79 17.36
CA THR A 3 -2.54 13.40 17.37
C THR A 3 -1.66 12.65 16.37
N VAL A 4 -0.52 12.15 16.86
CA VAL A 4 0.32 11.24 16.09
C VAL A 4 -0.52 9.98 15.97
N ILE A 5 -1.11 9.76 14.79
CA ILE A 5 -1.80 8.51 14.50
C ILE A 5 -0.71 7.45 14.47
N HIS A 6 -0.43 6.83 15.62
CA HIS A 6 0.29 5.57 15.68
C HIS A 6 -0.68 4.52 15.15
N LYS A 7 -0.84 4.46 13.83
CA LYS A 7 -1.31 3.23 13.22
C LYS A 7 -0.25 2.20 13.56
N THR A 8 -0.64 1.21 14.35
CA THR A 8 0.26 0.12 14.71
C THR A 8 0.65 -0.61 13.43
N ARG A 9 1.86 -1.18 13.39
CA ARG A 9 2.34 -1.98 12.27
C ARG A 9 1.30 -2.97 11.72
N GLY A 10 0.58 -3.65 12.61
CA GLY A 10 -0.50 -4.58 12.23
C GLY A 10 -1.67 -3.91 11.49
N GLU A 11 -2.04 -2.68 11.84
CA GLU A 11 -3.08 -1.92 11.12
C GLU A 11 -2.64 -1.45 9.74
N LEU A 12 -1.33 -1.24 9.54
CA LEU A 12 -0.77 -0.92 8.23
C LEU A 12 -0.71 -2.16 7.33
N GLU A 13 -0.31 -3.30 7.90
CA GLU A 13 -0.31 -4.60 7.21
C GLU A 13 -1.74 -5.00 6.79
N GLU A 14 -2.72 -4.90 7.70
CA GLU A 14 -4.12 -5.22 7.41
C GLU A 14 -4.72 -4.27 6.36
N GLN A 15 -4.34 -2.98 6.39
CA GLN A 15 -4.75 -2.02 5.37
C GLN A 15 -4.17 -2.35 3.99
N ARG A 16 -2.91 -2.78 3.92
CA ARG A 16 -2.27 -3.24 2.68
C ARG A 16 -2.99 -4.47 2.12
N GLU A 17 -3.34 -5.43 2.96
CA GLU A 17 -4.08 -6.62 2.52
C GLU A 17 -5.47 -6.27 1.98
N GLN A 18 -6.20 -5.34 2.64
CA GLN A 18 -7.51 -4.88 2.14
C GLN A 18 -7.40 -4.17 0.79
N LEU A 19 -6.36 -3.37 0.57
CA LEU A 19 -6.10 -2.69 -0.70
C LEU A 19 -5.83 -3.69 -1.83
N LEU A 20 -4.98 -4.70 -1.57
CA LEU A 20 -4.67 -5.78 -2.51
C LEU A 20 -5.92 -6.61 -2.84
N ALA A 21 -6.75 -6.92 -1.84
CA ALA A 21 -8.03 -7.59 -2.04
C ALA A 21 -8.99 -6.76 -2.92
N GLY A 22 -8.97 -5.43 -2.80
CA GLY A 22 -9.80 -4.52 -3.58
C GLY A 22 -9.43 -4.43 -5.06
N VAL A 23 -8.19 -4.72 -5.43
CA VAL A 23 -7.71 -4.78 -6.82
C VAL A 23 -7.61 -6.22 -7.36
N HIS A 24 -7.87 -7.23 -6.51
CA HIS A 24 -7.75 -8.65 -6.85
C HIS A 24 -6.36 -9.04 -7.41
N MET A 25 -5.30 -8.39 -6.94
CA MET A 25 -3.93 -8.65 -7.36
C MET A 25 -3.05 -8.90 -6.15
N SER A 26 -2.00 -9.70 -6.33
CA SER A 26 -0.92 -9.79 -5.36
C SER A 26 -0.06 -8.52 -5.41
N TYR A 27 0.70 -8.28 -4.35
CA TYR A 27 1.64 -7.16 -4.32
C TYR A 27 2.66 -7.22 -5.47
N GLU A 28 3.20 -8.41 -5.75
CA GLU A 28 4.17 -8.62 -6.82
C GLU A 28 3.56 -8.32 -8.19
N GLU A 29 2.33 -8.76 -8.43
CA GLU A 29 1.63 -8.49 -9.69
C GLU A 29 1.30 -7.00 -9.84
N LEU A 30 0.87 -6.34 -8.76
CA LEU A 30 0.63 -4.90 -8.76
C LEU A 30 1.92 -4.11 -9.03
N ALA A 31 3.04 -4.52 -8.42
CA ALA A 31 4.35 -3.89 -8.60
C ALA A 31 4.88 -4.03 -10.03
N GLU A 32 4.78 -5.23 -10.61
CA GLU A 32 5.19 -5.48 -12.00
C GLU A 32 4.37 -4.63 -12.99
N ARG A 33 3.05 -4.54 -12.75
CA ARG A 33 2.15 -3.75 -13.60
C ARG A 33 2.37 -2.25 -13.42
N ALA A 34 2.72 -1.80 -12.22
CA ALA A 34 3.13 -0.42 -11.98
C ALA A 34 4.41 -0.08 -12.75
N ALA A 35 5.42 -0.96 -12.72
CA ALA A 35 6.69 -0.78 -13.43
C ALA A 35 6.51 -0.77 -14.97
N THR A 36 5.50 -1.47 -15.48
CA THR A 36 5.18 -1.55 -16.91
C THR A 36 4.09 -0.56 -17.36
N TYR A 37 3.71 0.40 -16.51
CA TYR A 37 2.65 1.40 -16.78
C TYR A 37 1.32 0.77 -17.25
N SER A 38 1.01 -0.44 -16.79
CA SER A 38 -0.15 -1.23 -17.21
C SER A 38 -1.32 -1.19 -16.21
N LEU A 39 -1.24 -0.29 -15.22
CA LEU A 39 -2.28 -0.06 -14.22
C LEU A 39 -3.26 1.03 -14.67
N SER A 40 -4.53 0.85 -14.32
CA SER A 40 -5.53 1.91 -14.37
C SER A 40 -5.26 2.98 -13.31
N LEU A 41 -5.88 4.16 -13.47
CA LEU A 41 -5.76 5.25 -12.50
C LEU A 41 -6.15 4.84 -11.07
N ARG A 42 -7.15 3.96 -10.93
CA ARG A 42 -7.58 3.45 -9.61
C ARG A 42 -6.54 2.51 -9.00
N GLU A 43 -5.95 1.64 -9.81
CA GLU A 43 -4.91 0.71 -9.34
C GLU A 43 -3.59 1.45 -9.05
N LEU A 44 -3.28 2.51 -9.79
CA LEU A 44 -2.16 3.42 -9.50
C LEU A 44 -2.31 4.12 -8.15
N ASP A 45 -3.51 4.61 -7.83
CA ASP A 45 -3.80 5.21 -6.53
C ASP A 45 -3.60 4.21 -5.38
N VAL A 46 -4.06 2.97 -5.58
CA VAL A 46 -3.84 1.86 -4.66
C VAL A 46 -2.35 1.54 -4.51
N TRP A 47 -1.62 1.46 -5.62
CA TRP A 47 -0.18 1.22 -5.63
C TRP A 47 0.58 2.27 -4.83
N HIS A 48 0.35 3.56 -5.11
CA HIS A 48 0.99 4.65 -4.36
C HIS A 48 0.62 4.65 -2.87
N THR A 49 -0.61 4.26 -2.54
CA THR A 49 -1.02 4.09 -1.14
C THR A 49 -0.21 2.98 -0.47
N ILE A 50 -0.05 1.84 -1.13
CA ILE A 50 0.74 0.71 -0.62
C ILE A 50 2.21 1.11 -0.46
N GLU A 51 2.81 1.82 -1.42
CA GLU A 51 4.19 2.35 -1.28
C GLU A 51 4.33 3.26 -0.06
N GLY A 52 3.34 4.11 0.19
CA GLY A 52 3.31 4.96 1.39
C GLY A 52 3.21 4.17 2.69
N LEU A 53 2.43 3.08 2.71
CA LEU A 53 2.34 2.18 3.86
C LEU A 53 3.67 1.46 4.11
N ASP A 54 4.34 0.99 3.05
CA ASP A 54 5.62 0.30 3.13
C ASP A 54 6.72 1.23 3.66
N TYR A 55 6.75 2.48 3.21
CA TYR A 55 7.66 3.50 3.74
C TYR A 55 7.46 3.76 5.25
N LEU A 56 6.20 3.78 5.71
CA LEU A 56 5.88 3.94 7.13
C LEU A 56 6.28 2.69 7.95
N LEU A 57 6.16 1.50 7.35
CA LEU A 57 6.55 0.23 7.98
C LEU A 57 8.08 0.08 8.09
N ASP A 58 8.82 0.52 7.07
CA ASP A 58 10.29 0.51 7.05
C ASP A 58 10.88 1.52 8.03
N GLY A 59 10.27 2.72 8.12
CA GLY A 59 10.71 3.80 8.99
C GLY A 59 10.47 3.60 10.50
N ASP A 60 9.72 2.58 10.91
CA ASP A 60 9.43 2.23 12.32
C ASP A 60 10.40 1.17 12.89
N SER A 61 11.49 0.83 12.17
CA SER A 61 12.56 -0.11 12.62
C SER A 61 13.52 0.45 13.68
#